data_AF-A0A183GJ36-F1
#
_entry.id   AF-A0A183GJ36-F1
#
_cell.length_a   1.000
_cell.length_b   1.000
_cell.length_c   1.000
_cell.angle_alpha   90.00
_cell.angle_beta   90.00
_cell.angle_gamma   90.00
#
_symmetry.space_group_name_H-M   'P 1'
#
loop_
_entity.id
_entity.type
_entity.pdbx_description
1 polymer ?
#
loop_
_entity_poly.entity_id
_entity_poly.type
_entity_poly.pdbx_seq_one_letter_code
_entity_poly.pdbx_strand_id
1 'polypeptide(L)'
;LTTAYTQTIEDNCSGIYGKFVLPSTDRPASDVLLRKFGNATQLVGEITIVGTDVVDLSFLRNVGKIIPSYLNVKDREAKMYIRIENNSKLERLGWDMLQEVLIVAIHISNNPKLCYLTTELDALFTTRDLDAVQGRICEAGPTDIEPPTQCRIGNEGNLSSIPGECQSLIGRLTIDQSSSPYDFWKLYNITTIYGQLTVRNASIKGLSPLWKLTQIVNLAPNESALIVESNKHMKSAFMSGIELVLSDEPVQIINNTVMKLLEEECTALGRSVDISSAGNRKNCPGRSKMGSELFDVSQYGTTMLCSVVMCTRFLYSP
;
A
#
# COMPACT_ATOMS: atom_id res chain seq x y z
N LEU A 1 -24.56 -21.87 -1.96
CA LEU A 1 -23.83 -20.76 -2.61
C LEU A 1 -24.49 -20.48 -3.96
N THR A 2 -25.07 -19.29 -4.13
CA THR A 2 -25.65 -18.86 -5.40
C THR A 2 -24.71 -17.84 -6.03
N THR A 3 -24.08 -18.21 -7.14
CA THR A 3 -23.36 -17.26 -8.00
C THR A 3 -24.40 -16.38 -8.68
N ALA A 4 -24.34 -15.07 -8.45
CA ALA A 4 -25.14 -14.10 -9.19
C ALA A 4 -24.29 -13.58 -10.35
N TYR A 5 -24.82 -13.68 -11.57
CA TYR A 5 -24.15 -13.12 -12.76
C TYR A 5 -24.62 -11.70 -12.96
N THR A 6 -23.78 -10.86 -13.55
CA THR A 6 -24.09 -9.44 -13.78
C THR A 6 -25.44 -9.25 -14.52
N GLN A 7 -25.82 -10.18 -15.39
CA GLN A 7 -27.10 -10.15 -16.11
C GLN A 7 -28.34 -10.30 -15.21
N THR A 8 -28.20 -10.96 -14.06
CA THR A 8 -29.29 -11.23 -13.13
C THR A 8 -29.35 -10.25 -11.96
N ILE A 9 -28.33 -9.41 -11.80
CA ILE A 9 -28.24 -8.40 -10.74
C ILE A 9 -29.02 -7.16 -11.19
N GLU A 10 -29.87 -6.61 -10.31
CA GLU A 10 -30.57 -5.35 -10.57
C GLU A 10 -29.59 -4.17 -10.72
N ASP A 11 -30.02 -3.13 -11.41
CA ASP A 11 -29.22 -1.91 -11.53
C ASP A 11 -29.25 -1.11 -10.22
N ASN A 12 -28.24 -0.26 -10.00
CA ASN A 12 -28.11 0.63 -8.84
C ASN A 12 -28.01 -0.08 -7.48
N CYS A 13 -27.18 -1.11 -7.37
CA CYS A 13 -26.86 -1.73 -6.08
C CYS A 13 -26.33 -0.70 -5.07
N SER A 14 -26.86 -0.69 -3.84
CA SER A 14 -26.33 0.17 -2.77
C SER A 14 -25.14 -0.45 -2.02
N GLY A 15 -24.93 -1.76 -2.16
CA GLY A 15 -23.80 -2.46 -1.55
C GLY A 15 -23.48 -3.76 -2.27
N ILE A 16 -22.25 -4.23 -2.11
CA ILE A 16 -21.73 -5.48 -2.67
C ILE A 16 -21.37 -6.40 -1.51
N TYR A 17 -21.87 -7.63 -1.52
CA TYR A 17 -21.64 -8.60 -0.45
C TYR A 17 -21.08 -9.90 -1.03
N GLY A 18 -20.12 -10.51 -0.34
CA GLY A 18 -19.43 -11.71 -0.79
C GLY A 18 -18.24 -11.42 -1.70
N LYS A 19 -17.92 -12.38 -2.57
CA LYS A 19 -16.76 -12.32 -3.46
C LYS A 19 -17.15 -11.66 -4.79
N PHE A 20 -16.66 -10.45 -5.02
CA PHE A 20 -16.75 -9.78 -6.31
C PHE A 20 -15.65 -10.30 -7.24
N VAL A 21 -16.03 -10.87 -8.39
CA VAL A 21 -15.10 -11.35 -9.40
C VAL A 21 -15.39 -10.67 -10.73
N LEU A 22 -14.40 -9.97 -11.29
CA LEU A 22 -14.45 -9.53 -12.68
C LEU A 22 -13.73 -10.57 -13.55
N PRO A 23 -14.43 -11.30 -14.43
CA PRO A 23 -13.80 -12.33 -15.24
C PRO A 23 -12.88 -11.72 -16.30
N SER A 24 -11.84 -12.47 -16.69
CA SER A 24 -10.90 -12.08 -17.76
C SER A 24 -11.51 -12.17 -19.16
N THR A 25 -12.46 -13.07 -19.35
CA THR A 25 -13.25 -13.23 -20.59
C THR A 25 -14.71 -12.91 -20.33
N ASP A 26 -15.43 -12.51 -21.39
CA ASP A 26 -16.88 -12.25 -21.35
C ASP A 26 -17.31 -11.25 -20.26
N ARG A 27 -16.42 -10.32 -19.92
CA ARG A 27 -16.72 -9.31 -18.91
C ARG A 27 -17.83 -8.37 -19.40
N PRO A 28 -18.69 -7.90 -18.49
CA PRO A 28 -19.63 -6.83 -18.82
C PRO A 28 -18.89 -5.56 -19.27
N ALA A 29 -19.48 -4.84 -20.22
CA ALA A 29 -18.99 -3.53 -20.63
C ALA A 29 -18.99 -2.55 -19.44
N SER A 30 -18.10 -1.56 -19.47
CA SER A 30 -17.88 -0.66 -18.33
C SER A 30 -19.12 0.16 -17.96
N ASP A 31 -19.96 0.51 -18.94
CA ASP A 31 -21.25 1.17 -18.73
C ASP A 31 -22.25 0.27 -17.98
N VAL A 32 -22.27 -1.03 -18.28
CA VAL A 32 -23.08 -2.01 -17.55
C VAL A 32 -22.60 -2.16 -16.10
N LEU A 33 -21.28 -2.23 -15.88
CA LEU A 33 -20.70 -2.28 -14.53
C LEU A 33 -21.05 -1.01 -13.74
N LEU A 34 -20.90 0.16 -14.36
CA LEU A 34 -21.21 1.44 -13.72
C LEU A 34 -22.70 1.55 -13.37
N ARG A 35 -23.59 1.15 -14.28
CA ARG A 35 -25.04 1.15 -14.04
C ARG A 35 -25.44 0.24 -12.87
N LYS A 36 -24.70 -0.85 -12.66
CA LYS A 36 -25.01 -1.83 -11.60
C LYS A 36 -24.38 -1.47 -10.26
N PHE A 37 -23.10 -1.13 -10.26
CA PHE A 37 -22.30 -0.99 -9.04
C PHE A 37 -21.95 0.46 -8.70
N GLY A 38 -22.21 1.41 -9.60
CA GLY A 38 -21.85 2.81 -9.42
C GLY A 38 -22.46 3.48 -8.18
N ASN A 39 -23.60 2.98 -7.67
CA ASN A 39 -24.23 3.49 -6.45
C ASN A 39 -23.81 2.73 -5.18
N ALA A 40 -22.95 1.72 -5.28
CA ALA A 40 -22.55 0.94 -4.13
C ALA A 40 -21.68 1.80 -3.22
N THR A 41 -22.05 1.89 -1.95
CA THR A 41 -21.30 2.68 -0.95
C THR A 41 -20.42 1.82 -0.05
N GLN A 42 -20.62 0.50 -0.07
CA GLN A 42 -19.85 -0.46 0.71
C GLN A 42 -19.65 -1.77 -0.03
N LEU A 43 -18.51 -2.40 0.24
CA LEU A 43 -18.20 -3.76 -0.17
C LEU A 43 -17.86 -4.60 1.05
N VAL A 44 -18.56 -5.72 1.22
CA VAL A 44 -18.40 -6.66 2.33
C VAL A 44 -17.91 -7.99 1.77
N GLY A 45 -16.60 -8.24 1.82
CA GLY A 45 -15.99 -9.46 1.31
C GLY A 45 -14.74 -9.22 0.45
N GLU A 46 -14.63 -9.96 -0.65
CA GLU A 46 -13.42 -10.04 -1.47
C GLU A 46 -13.59 -9.34 -2.82
N ILE A 47 -12.47 -8.86 -3.37
CA ILE A 47 -12.39 -8.38 -4.76
C ILE A 47 -11.36 -9.21 -5.50
N THR A 48 -11.71 -9.75 -6.66
CA THR A 48 -10.80 -10.48 -7.54
C THR A 48 -10.93 -9.97 -8.97
N ILE A 49 -9.87 -9.31 -9.46
CA ILE A 49 -9.80 -8.75 -10.82
C ILE A 49 -8.45 -9.14 -11.40
N VAL A 50 -8.42 -10.24 -12.15
CA VAL A 50 -7.16 -10.86 -12.58
C VAL A 50 -7.16 -11.08 -14.10
N GLY A 51 -6.10 -10.62 -14.77
CA GLY A 51 -5.89 -10.88 -16.19
C GLY A 51 -6.95 -10.26 -17.10
N THR A 52 -7.60 -9.19 -16.66
CA THR A 52 -8.64 -8.50 -17.43
C THR A 52 -8.04 -7.40 -18.31
N ASP A 53 -8.81 -6.95 -19.29
CA ASP A 53 -8.46 -5.82 -20.16
C ASP A 53 -9.11 -4.50 -19.73
N VAL A 54 -9.61 -4.44 -18.50
CA VAL A 54 -10.23 -3.24 -17.92
C VAL A 54 -9.19 -2.12 -17.81
N VAL A 55 -9.61 -0.89 -18.11
CA VAL A 55 -8.75 0.30 -18.06
C VAL A 55 -8.94 1.05 -16.75
N ASP A 56 -10.15 1.02 -16.19
CA ASP A 56 -10.53 1.83 -15.06
C ASP A 56 -11.61 1.10 -14.22
N LEU A 57 -11.47 1.11 -12.89
CA LEU A 57 -12.38 0.44 -11.95
C LEU A 57 -13.37 1.40 -11.25
N SER A 58 -13.60 2.58 -11.82
CA SER A 58 -14.49 3.62 -11.28
C SER A 58 -15.97 3.22 -11.23
N PHE A 59 -16.33 2.03 -11.70
CA PHE A 59 -17.64 1.47 -11.40
C PHE A 59 -17.83 1.17 -9.90
N LEU A 60 -16.76 1.25 -9.09
CA LEU A 60 -16.79 1.24 -7.62
C LEU A 60 -16.49 2.62 -6.99
N ARG A 61 -16.55 3.72 -7.76
CA ARG A 61 -16.19 5.07 -7.32
C ARG A 61 -16.81 5.54 -6.00
N ASN A 62 -18.01 5.06 -5.67
CA ASN A 62 -18.76 5.50 -4.50
C ASN A 62 -18.54 4.59 -3.28
N VAL A 63 -17.79 3.49 -3.42
CA VAL A 63 -17.49 2.58 -2.31
C VAL A 63 -16.59 3.31 -1.32
N GLY A 64 -17.13 3.60 -0.14
CA GLY A 64 -16.40 4.25 0.94
C GLY A 64 -15.69 3.29 1.88
N LYS A 65 -16.19 2.05 1.97
CA LYS A 65 -15.67 1.04 2.91
C LYS A 65 -15.58 -0.33 2.28
N ILE A 66 -14.46 -1.01 2.53
CA ILE A 66 -14.26 -2.43 2.22
C ILE A 66 -14.00 -3.15 3.54
N ILE A 67 -14.88 -4.07 3.91
CA ILE A 67 -14.86 -4.77 5.20
C ILE A 67 -14.96 -6.30 5.00
N PRO A 68 -14.52 -7.13 5.96
CA PRO A 68 -14.53 -8.57 5.77
C PRO A 68 -15.96 -9.09 5.91
N SER A 69 -16.28 -10.21 5.25
CA SER A 69 -17.61 -10.82 5.36
C SER A 69 -17.80 -11.64 6.64
N TYR A 70 -16.75 -11.84 7.44
CA TYR A 70 -16.81 -12.44 8.78
C TYR A 70 -16.28 -11.44 9.81
N LEU A 71 -17.04 -11.26 10.90
CA LEU A 71 -16.65 -10.42 12.05
C LEU A 71 -15.94 -11.24 13.15
N ASN A 72 -15.99 -12.57 13.08
CA ASN A 72 -15.47 -13.44 14.13
C ASN A 72 -13.96 -13.68 13.98
N VAL A 73 -13.23 -13.29 15.03
CA VAL A 73 -11.76 -13.41 15.16
C VAL A 73 -11.26 -14.86 15.09
N LYS A 74 -12.12 -15.85 15.33
CA LYS A 74 -11.78 -17.29 15.27
C LYS A 74 -11.72 -17.86 13.84
N ASP A 75 -12.30 -17.16 12.85
CA ASP A 75 -12.28 -17.58 11.43
C ASP A 75 -11.11 -16.96 10.64
N ARG A 76 -10.13 -16.36 11.35
CA ARG A 76 -8.94 -15.69 10.77
C ARG A 76 -8.02 -16.60 9.94
N GLU A 77 -8.30 -17.90 9.85
CA GLU A 77 -7.47 -18.82 9.07
C GLU A 77 -7.60 -18.59 7.55
N ALA A 78 -8.72 -18.03 7.07
CA ALA A 78 -8.90 -17.70 5.66
C ALA A 78 -8.77 -16.18 5.43
N LYS A 79 -7.58 -15.69 5.06
CA LYS A 79 -7.37 -14.29 4.66
C LYS A 79 -8.30 -13.91 3.49
N MET A 80 -9.07 -12.84 3.63
CA MET A 80 -9.78 -12.20 2.51
C MET A 80 -8.85 -11.25 1.76
N TYR A 81 -9.05 -11.15 0.45
CA TYR A 81 -8.20 -10.35 -0.41
C TYR A 81 -8.96 -9.33 -1.24
N ILE A 82 -8.35 -8.16 -1.36
CA ILE A 82 -8.42 -7.35 -2.58
C ILE A 82 -7.28 -7.83 -3.47
N ARG A 83 -7.61 -8.62 -4.49
CA ARG A 83 -6.64 -9.15 -5.46
C ARG A 83 -6.87 -8.51 -6.84
N ILE A 84 -5.91 -7.69 -7.26
CA ILE A 84 -5.92 -7.01 -8.57
C ILE A 84 -4.59 -7.30 -9.25
N GLU A 85 -4.58 -8.20 -10.23
CA GLU A 85 -3.33 -8.76 -10.74
C GLU A 85 -3.32 -8.91 -12.27
N ASN A 86 -2.18 -8.70 -12.90
CA ASN A 86 -1.97 -9.01 -14.33
C ASN A 86 -2.92 -8.26 -15.29
N ASN A 87 -3.44 -7.09 -14.92
CA ASN A 87 -4.31 -6.29 -15.79
C ASN A 87 -3.47 -5.29 -16.59
N SER A 88 -3.01 -5.72 -17.77
CA SER A 88 -2.06 -4.97 -18.61
C SER A 88 -2.54 -3.57 -19.05
N LYS A 89 -3.85 -3.34 -19.07
CA LYS A 89 -4.47 -2.07 -19.49
C LYS A 89 -4.97 -1.21 -18.33
N LEU A 90 -4.95 -1.73 -17.09
CA LEU A 90 -5.50 -1.03 -15.93
C LEU A 90 -4.65 0.18 -15.60
N GLU A 91 -5.27 1.36 -15.67
CA GLU A 91 -4.63 2.67 -15.48
C GLU A 91 -4.99 3.28 -14.13
N ARG A 92 -6.21 3.06 -13.62
CA ARG A 92 -6.67 3.63 -12.34
C ARG A 92 -7.61 2.68 -11.59
N LEU A 93 -7.57 2.72 -10.26
CA LEU A 93 -8.66 2.16 -9.44
C LEU A 93 -9.90 3.04 -9.55
N GLY A 94 -9.76 4.37 -9.41
CA GLY A 94 -10.91 5.29 -9.48
C GLY A 94 -11.87 5.09 -8.32
N TRP A 95 -11.33 4.75 -7.14
CA TRP A 95 -12.09 4.50 -5.91
C TRP A 95 -12.10 5.77 -5.07
N ASP A 96 -12.55 6.86 -5.69
CA ASP A 96 -12.38 8.23 -5.21
C ASP A 96 -12.99 8.49 -3.82
N MET A 97 -14.03 7.73 -3.45
CA MET A 97 -14.71 7.85 -2.16
C MET A 97 -14.19 6.87 -1.10
N LEU A 98 -13.22 6.01 -1.42
CA LEU A 98 -12.70 5.03 -0.47
C LEU A 98 -12.03 5.73 0.71
N GLN A 99 -12.47 5.38 1.91
CA GLN A 99 -11.96 5.94 3.16
C GLN A 99 -11.27 4.89 4.01
N GLU A 100 -11.68 3.62 3.89
CA GLU A 100 -11.28 2.59 4.84
C GLU A 100 -11.36 1.18 4.26
N VAL A 101 -10.28 0.44 4.41
CA VAL A 101 -10.21 -1.03 4.27
C VAL A 101 -9.95 -1.65 5.63
N LEU A 102 -10.83 -2.53 6.09
CA LEU A 102 -10.73 -3.19 7.39
C LEU A 102 -10.39 -4.66 7.25
N ILE A 103 -9.23 -5.09 7.78
CA ILE A 103 -8.89 -6.52 8.00
C ILE A 103 -9.06 -7.36 6.71
N VAL A 104 -8.72 -6.75 5.57
CA VAL A 104 -8.66 -7.41 4.26
C VAL A 104 -7.25 -7.23 3.75
N ALA A 105 -6.62 -8.33 3.31
CA ALA A 105 -5.28 -8.31 2.77
C ALA A 105 -5.28 -7.70 1.36
N ILE A 106 -4.25 -6.94 1.03
CA ILE A 106 -4.14 -6.27 -0.28
C ILE A 106 -3.02 -6.92 -1.08
N HIS A 107 -3.38 -7.40 -2.27
CA HIS A 107 -2.47 -7.92 -3.27
C HIS A 107 -2.76 -7.28 -4.63
N ILE A 108 -2.03 -6.21 -4.94
CA ILE A 108 -2.09 -5.50 -6.21
C ILE A 108 -0.72 -5.56 -6.87
N SER A 109 -0.58 -6.35 -7.94
CA SER A 109 0.71 -6.61 -8.58
C SER A 109 0.59 -6.80 -10.09
N ASN A 110 1.69 -6.54 -10.82
CA ASN A 110 1.77 -6.68 -12.27
C ASN A 110 0.64 -5.95 -13.06
N ASN A 111 0.32 -4.71 -12.67
CA ASN A 111 -0.56 -3.81 -13.40
C ASN A 111 0.28 -2.62 -13.91
N PRO A 112 1.00 -2.76 -15.04
CA PRO A 112 2.12 -1.87 -15.40
C PRO A 112 1.73 -0.41 -15.66
N LYS A 113 0.46 -0.14 -15.96
CA LYS A 113 -0.05 1.22 -16.19
C LYS A 113 -0.72 1.85 -14.97
N LEU A 114 -0.97 1.06 -13.93
CA LEU A 114 -1.75 1.48 -12.77
C LEU A 114 -1.03 2.59 -12.03
N CYS A 115 -1.73 3.69 -11.81
CA CYS A 115 -1.32 4.72 -10.88
C CYS A 115 -2.40 4.94 -9.81
N TYR A 116 -1.97 5.48 -8.66
CA TYR A 116 -2.82 5.79 -7.53
C TYR A 116 -2.77 7.29 -7.22
N LEU A 117 -3.89 7.81 -6.74
CA LEU A 117 -3.89 9.02 -5.93
C LEU A 117 -3.35 8.70 -4.54
N THR A 118 -2.68 9.65 -3.89
CA THR A 118 -2.17 9.44 -2.52
C THR A 118 -3.32 9.14 -1.53
N THR A 119 -4.49 9.74 -1.75
CA THR A 119 -5.70 9.50 -0.94
C THR A 119 -6.25 8.09 -1.09
N GLU A 120 -6.14 7.48 -2.27
CA GLU A 120 -6.50 6.07 -2.46
C GLU A 120 -5.55 5.17 -1.66
N LEU A 121 -4.25 5.48 -1.66
CA LEU A 121 -3.26 4.73 -0.88
C LEU A 121 -3.50 4.87 0.62
N ASP A 122 -3.80 6.07 1.12
CA ASP A 122 -4.08 6.31 2.53
C ASP A 122 -5.24 5.42 3.01
N ALA A 123 -6.29 5.29 2.19
CA ALA A 123 -7.44 4.43 2.49
C ALA A 123 -7.12 2.93 2.37
N LEU A 124 -6.33 2.52 1.37
CA LEU A 124 -5.88 1.12 1.24
C LEU A 124 -5.01 0.71 2.44
N PHE A 125 -4.14 1.60 2.91
CA PHE A 125 -3.18 1.29 3.98
C PHE A 125 -3.78 1.25 5.38
N THR A 126 -5.07 1.57 5.57
CA THR A 126 -5.75 1.43 6.87
C THR A 126 -5.75 -0.01 7.39
N THR A 127 -5.75 -1.01 6.49
CA THR A 127 -5.77 -2.44 6.86
C THR A 127 -4.44 -2.93 7.43
N ARG A 128 -3.31 -2.32 7.02
CA ARG A 128 -1.92 -2.72 7.32
C ARG A 128 -1.51 -4.15 6.93
N ASP A 129 -2.43 -5.00 6.46
CA ASP A 129 -2.16 -6.32 5.85
C ASP A 129 -1.91 -6.14 4.34
N LEU A 130 -0.66 -5.77 4.01
CA LEU A 130 -0.22 -5.45 2.65
C LEU A 130 0.74 -6.54 2.16
N ASP A 131 0.27 -7.45 1.31
CA ASP A 131 1.11 -8.51 0.75
C ASP A 131 1.94 -8.01 -0.44
N ALA A 132 1.31 -7.25 -1.34
CA ALA A 132 1.98 -6.58 -2.45
C ALA A 132 1.15 -5.39 -2.90
N VAL A 133 1.79 -4.24 -3.14
CA VAL A 133 1.15 -3.06 -3.74
C VAL A 133 2.13 -2.43 -4.73
N GLN A 134 1.92 -2.69 -6.01
CA GLN A 134 2.76 -2.19 -7.09
C GLN A 134 2.00 -1.16 -7.94
N GLY A 135 2.75 -0.23 -8.54
CA GLY A 135 2.24 0.81 -9.43
C GLY A 135 3.05 2.09 -9.29
N ARG A 136 2.40 3.24 -9.45
CA ARG A 136 3.02 4.57 -9.32
C ARG A 136 2.05 5.59 -8.75
N ILE A 137 2.54 6.74 -8.30
CA ILE A 137 1.66 7.87 -8.03
C ILE A 137 1.27 8.50 -9.37
N CYS A 138 -0.01 8.83 -9.55
CA CYS A 138 -0.47 9.51 -10.77
C CYS A 138 0.23 10.87 -10.92
N GLU A 139 0.46 11.33 -12.14
CA GLU A 139 0.92 12.71 -12.37
C GLU A 139 -0.25 13.68 -12.16
N ALA A 140 0.04 14.86 -11.62
CA ALA A 140 -0.96 15.93 -11.55
C ALA A 140 -1.37 16.34 -12.96
N GLY A 141 -2.67 16.28 -13.24
CA GLY A 141 -3.26 16.85 -14.43
C GLY A 141 -3.21 18.39 -14.41
N PRO A 142 -3.42 19.06 -15.55
CA PRO A 142 -3.38 20.53 -15.65
C PRO A 142 -4.40 21.25 -14.75
N THR A 143 -5.44 20.54 -14.33
CA THR A 143 -6.56 21.05 -13.52
C THR A 143 -6.52 20.56 -12.07
N ASP A 144 -5.54 19.72 -11.71
CA ASP A 144 -5.47 19.12 -10.39
C ASP A 144 -4.82 20.13 -9.43
N ILE A 145 -5.57 20.49 -8.37
CA ILE A 145 -5.02 21.28 -7.27
C ILE A 145 -4.43 20.29 -6.28
N GLU A 146 -3.15 19.97 -6.43
CA GLU A 146 -2.43 19.20 -5.42
C GLU A 146 -2.43 19.99 -4.09
N PRO A 147 -2.62 19.31 -2.94
CA PRO A 147 -2.47 19.97 -1.66
C PRO A 147 -1.08 20.62 -1.56
N PRO A 148 -0.95 21.86 -1.05
CA PRO A 148 0.33 22.57 -0.99
C PRO A 148 1.38 21.85 -0.10
N THR A 149 0.95 20.86 0.67
CA THR A 149 1.80 20.00 1.52
C THR A 149 2.32 18.76 0.79
N GLN A 150 1.85 18.47 -0.42
CA GLN A 150 2.41 17.44 -1.30
C GLN A 150 3.43 18.05 -2.24
N CYS A 151 4.64 17.50 -2.26
CA CYS A 151 5.72 18.04 -3.10
C CYS A 151 6.33 16.96 -3.96
N ARG A 152 6.30 17.20 -5.27
CA ARG A 152 6.98 16.39 -6.26
C ARG A 152 8.43 16.83 -6.39
N ILE A 153 9.35 15.93 -6.10
CA ILE A 153 10.80 16.14 -6.28
C ILE A 153 11.35 15.39 -7.52
N GLY A 154 10.48 14.67 -8.23
CA GLY A 154 10.82 13.95 -9.47
C GLY A 154 11.58 12.64 -9.26
N ASN A 155 12.20 12.16 -10.33
CA ASN A 155 12.88 10.86 -10.35
C ASN A 155 14.19 10.83 -9.55
N GLU A 156 14.84 11.97 -9.35
CA GLU A 156 16.07 12.09 -8.56
C GLU A 156 16.12 13.49 -7.92
N GLY A 157 15.83 13.56 -6.62
CA GLY A 157 15.87 14.77 -5.82
C GLY A 157 16.89 14.68 -4.68
N ASN A 158 17.29 15.84 -4.17
CA ASN A 158 18.10 15.97 -2.95
C ASN A 158 17.45 17.00 -2.01
N LEU A 159 18.10 17.32 -0.89
CA LEU A 159 17.53 18.26 0.10
C LEU A 159 17.25 19.67 -0.47
N SER A 160 18.01 20.12 -1.48
CA SER A 160 17.77 21.42 -2.12
C SER A 160 16.47 21.42 -2.95
N SER A 161 16.03 20.25 -3.42
CA SER A 161 14.82 20.07 -4.22
C SER A 161 13.54 20.09 -3.38
N ILE A 162 13.63 20.00 -2.06
CA ILE A 162 12.47 19.93 -1.16
C ILE A 162 11.99 21.36 -0.80
N PRO A 163 10.70 21.69 -1.01
CA PRO A 163 10.10 22.93 -0.50
C PRO A 163 9.97 22.95 1.04
N GLY A 164 9.97 24.13 1.67
CA GLY A 164 10.05 24.27 3.13
C GLY A 164 8.86 23.73 3.95
N GLU A 165 7.67 23.64 3.36
CA GLU A 165 6.42 23.28 4.06
C GLU A 165 5.89 21.88 3.69
N CYS A 166 6.76 21.06 3.10
CA CYS A 166 6.35 19.75 2.64
C CYS A 166 5.97 18.82 3.80
N GLN A 167 4.92 18.02 3.60
CA GLN A 167 4.54 16.91 4.49
C GLN A 167 4.62 15.57 3.77
N SER A 168 4.24 15.53 2.50
CA SER A 168 4.34 14.33 1.66
C SER A 168 5.28 14.57 0.49
N LEU A 169 6.33 13.76 0.37
CA LEU A 169 7.22 13.79 -0.79
C LEU A 169 6.80 12.75 -1.81
N ILE A 170 6.76 13.14 -3.08
CA ILE A 170 6.54 12.24 -4.21
C ILE A 170 7.79 12.26 -5.08
N GLY A 171 8.48 11.12 -5.16
CA GLY A 171 9.74 10.99 -5.89
C GLY A 171 10.84 10.32 -5.09
N ARG A 172 12.07 10.35 -5.62
CA ARG A 172 13.23 9.68 -5.01
C ARG A 172 14.14 10.71 -4.34
N LEU A 173 14.34 10.58 -3.04
CA LEU A 173 15.20 11.47 -2.26
C LEU A 173 16.55 10.81 -1.99
N THR A 174 17.63 11.47 -2.42
CA THR A 174 19.00 11.07 -2.08
C THR A 174 19.63 12.06 -1.10
N ILE A 175 20.16 11.55 0.00
CA ILE A 175 21.00 12.25 0.97
C ILE A 175 22.41 11.67 0.87
N ASP A 176 23.37 12.50 0.49
CA ASP A 176 24.76 12.10 0.28
C ASP A 176 25.74 13.20 0.70
N GLN A 177 27.01 13.07 0.32
CA GLN A 177 28.06 14.05 0.60
C GLN A 177 27.80 15.46 0.03
N SER A 178 26.95 15.60 -1.00
CA SER A 178 26.58 16.89 -1.59
C SER A 178 25.46 17.58 -0.82
N SER A 179 24.81 16.87 0.10
CA SER A 179 23.68 17.40 0.87
C SER A 179 24.13 18.44 1.90
N SER A 180 23.63 19.66 1.76
CA SER A 180 23.92 20.77 2.67
C SER A 180 23.32 20.54 4.06
N PRO A 181 24.09 20.67 5.15
CA PRO A 181 23.56 20.66 6.51
C PRO A 181 22.45 21.68 6.76
N TYR A 182 22.45 22.80 6.01
CA TYR A 182 21.46 23.87 6.14
C TYR A 182 20.08 23.52 5.57
N ASP A 183 19.95 22.44 4.79
CA ASP A 183 18.68 22.04 4.19
C ASP A 183 17.94 20.94 4.98
N PHE A 184 18.55 20.38 6.03
CA PHE A 184 17.96 19.26 6.78
C PHE A 184 16.65 19.62 7.49
N TRP A 185 16.40 20.88 7.80
CA TRP A 185 15.15 21.32 8.43
C TRP A 185 13.93 21.05 7.54
N LYS A 186 14.12 20.96 6.21
CA LYS A 186 13.05 20.61 5.25
C LYS A 186 12.50 19.20 5.48
N LEU A 187 13.25 18.35 6.19
CA LEU A 187 12.80 17.00 6.56
C LEU A 187 11.91 16.98 7.81
N TYR A 188 11.89 18.05 8.61
CA TYR A 188 11.25 18.06 9.93
C TYR A 188 9.72 17.93 9.89
N ASN A 189 9.11 18.28 8.76
CA ASN A 189 7.66 18.20 8.56
C ASN A 189 7.23 17.01 7.69
N ILE A 190 8.16 16.26 7.11
CA ILE A 190 7.83 15.11 6.26
C ILE A 190 7.23 14.00 7.12
N THR A 191 6.02 13.58 6.79
CA THR A 191 5.31 12.44 7.37
C THR A 191 5.34 11.23 6.44
N THR A 192 5.34 11.46 5.12
CA THR A 192 5.24 10.38 4.13
C THR A 192 6.20 10.62 2.97
N ILE A 193 6.86 9.56 2.51
CA ILE A 193 7.62 9.54 1.25
C ILE A 193 6.98 8.49 0.33
N TYR A 194 6.38 8.92 -0.77
CA TYR A 194 5.99 8.07 -1.89
C TYR A 194 7.15 7.99 -2.89
N GLY A 195 7.95 6.95 -2.78
CA GLY A 195 9.15 6.67 -3.56
C GLY A 195 10.25 6.08 -2.69
N GLN A 196 11.50 6.37 -3.06
CA GLN A 196 12.69 5.80 -2.41
C GLN A 196 13.44 6.87 -1.60
N LEU A 197 13.85 6.51 -0.38
CA LEU A 197 14.81 7.26 0.42
C LEU A 197 16.18 6.56 0.37
N THR A 198 17.16 7.22 -0.23
CA THR A 198 18.54 6.74 -0.31
C THR A 198 19.45 7.64 0.51
N VAL A 199 20.22 7.03 1.42
CA VAL A 199 21.22 7.73 2.23
C VAL A 199 22.56 7.03 2.04
N ARG A 200 23.42 7.63 1.23
CA ARG A 200 24.67 7.00 0.79
C ARG A 200 25.85 7.94 0.88
N ASN A 201 26.98 7.46 1.38
CA ASN A 201 28.21 8.27 1.53
C ASN A 201 27.96 9.64 2.23
N ALA A 202 26.94 9.73 3.07
CA ALA A 202 26.56 10.96 3.75
C ALA A 202 27.42 11.18 4.99
N SER A 203 27.65 12.45 5.33
CA SER A 203 28.43 12.85 6.52
C SER A 203 27.57 12.94 7.79
N ILE A 204 26.34 12.41 7.77
CA ILE A 204 25.40 12.49 8.88
C ILE A 204 25.59 11.35 9.90
N LYS A 205 25.18 11.63 11.14
CA LYS A 205 25.25 10.66 12.24
C LYS A 205 23.99 9.83 12.42
N GLY A 206 22.86 10.25 11.83
CA GLY A 206 21.59 9.55 11.88
C GLY A 206 20.47 10.31 11.18
N LEU A 207 19.27 9.74 11.24
CA LEU A 207 18.07 10.19 10.53
C LEU A 207 17.06 10.93 11.43
N SER A 208 17.51 11.46 12.57
CA SER A 208 16.63 12.20 13.49
C SER A 208 15.91 13.42 12.89
N PRO A 209 16.38 14.08 11.79
CA PRO A 209 15.57 15.07 11.09
C PRO A 209 14.22 14.54 10.57
N LEU A 210 14.10 13.24 10.29
CA LEU A 210 12.87 12.58 9.84
C LEU A 210 11.99 12.11 11.03
N TRP A 211 11.96 12.86 12.13
CA TRP A 211 11.29 12.44 13.36
C TRP A 211 9.76 12.30 13.24
N LYS A 212 9.14 13.02 12.29
CA LYS A 212 7.71 12.90 11.96
C LYS A 212 7.41 11.86 10.87
N LEU A 213 8.43 11.29 10.23
CA LEU A 213 8.24 10.35 9.13
C LEU A 213 7.59 9.07 9.67
N THR A 214 6.38 8.79 9.20
CA THR A 214 5.61 7.60 9.57
C THR A 214 5.58 6.56 8.46
N GLN A 215 5.78 6.97 7.20
CA GLN A 215 5.64 6.07 6.06
C GLN A 215 6.70 6.31 4.98
N ILE A 216 7.29 5.22 4.47
CA ILE A 216 8.07 5.20 3.23
C ILE A 216 7.47 4.14 2.32
N VAL A 217 6.99 4.54 1.15
CA VAL A 217 6.19 3.71 0.26
C VAL A 217 6.79 3.77 -1.14
N ASN A 218 7.48 2.71 -1.55
CA ASN A 218 7.92 2.54 -2.93
C ASN A 218 7.07 1.47 -3.62
N LEU A 219 6.27 1.90 -4.59
CA LEU A 219 5.37 1.05 -5.36
C LEU A 219 6.05 0.42 -6.59
N ALA A 220 7.30 0.79 -6.88
CA ALA A 220 8.03 0.26 -8.01
C ALA A 220 8.44 -1.21 -7.78
N PRO A 221 8.26 -2.08 -8.78
CA PRO A 221 8.64 -3.49 -8.67
C PRO A 221 10.17 -3.64 -8.64
N ASN A 222 10.66 -4.64 -7.90
CA ASN A 222 12.07 -4.97 -7.70
C ASN A 222 12.91 -3.81 -7.14
N GLU A 223 12.30 -2.93 -6.33
CA GLU A 223 13.00 -1.81 -5.71
C GLU A 223 12.76 -1.78 -4.20
N SER A 224 13.73 -1.24 -3.46
CA SER A 224 13.62 -0.99 -2.03
C SER A 224 13.07 0.41 -1.78
N ALA A 225 12.32 0.59 -0.70
CA ALA A 225 11.88 1.91 -0.24
C ALA A 225 12.97 2.68 0.52
N LEU A 226 13.86 1.97 1.21
CA LEU A 226 14.88 2.57 2.07
C LEU A 226 16.24 1.92 1.85
N ILE A 227 17.20 2.73 1.43
CA ILE A 227 18.60 2.33 1.24
C ILE A 227 19.48 3.22 2.10
N VAL A 228 20.24 2.61 3.02
CA VAL A 228 21.19 3.30 3.91
C VAL A 228 22.54 2.60 3.78
N GLU A 229 23.45 3.19 3.00
CA GLU A 229 24.69 2.51 2.64
C GLU A 229 25.96 3.34 2.77
N SER A 230 27.05 2.69 3.16
CA SER A 230 28.40 3.27 3.11
C SER A 230 28.59 4.60 3.87
N ASN A 231 27.76 4.85 4.90
CA ASN A 231 27.85 6.08 5.71
C ASN A 231 28.83 5.88 6.87
N LYS A 232 30.08 6.36 6.70
CA LYS A 232 31.20 6.14 7.64
C LYS A 232 30.97 6.68 9.05
N HIS A 233 30.09 7.66 9.22
CA HIS A 233 29.83 8.33 10.49
C HIS A 233 28.43 8.08 11.06
N MET A 234 27.60 7.31 10.34
CA MET A 234 26.23 7.06 10.75
C MET A 234 26.19 6.03 11.88
N LYS A 235 25.60 6.43 13.00
CA LYS A 235 25.52 5.62 14.23
C LYS A 235 24.22 4.84 14.34
N SER A 236 23.15 5.34 13.73
CA SER A 236 21.78 4.85 13.87
C SER A 236 20.97 5.24 12.63
N ALA A 237 20.06 4.36 12.24
CA ALA A 237 19.04 4.60 11.21
C ALA A 237 17.65 4.87 11.83
N PHE A 238 17.59 5.11 13.14
CA PHE A 238 16.36 5.30 13.89
C PHE A 238 15.56 6.49 13.39
N MET A 239 14.28 6.25 13.15
CA MET A 239 13.24 7.24 12.87
C MET A 239 12.10 6.96 13.83
N SER A 240 11.90 7.85 14.80
CA SER A 240 10.99 7.61 15.94
C SER A 240 9.53 7.36 15.55
N GLY A 241 9.10 7.93 14.42
CA GLY A 241 7.72 7.85 13.97
C GLY A 241 7.42 6.72 12.99
N ILE A 242 8.41 5.93 12.55
CA ILE A 242 8.20 5.02 11.41
C ILE A 242 7.19 3.90 11.77
N GLU A 243 6.14 3.79 10.98
CA GLU A 243 5.08 2.79 11.15
C GLU A 243 5.00 1.81 9.97
N LEU A 244 5.33 2.28 8.76
CA LEU A 244 5.23 1.51 7.52
C LEU A 244 6.43 1.78 6.61
N VAL A 245 7.08 0.71 6.19
CA VAL A 245 7.99 0.71 5.04
C VAL A 245 7.47 -0.33 4.06
N LEU A 246 7.02 0.13 2.89
CA LEU A 246 6.44 -0.72 1.85
C LEU A 246 7.33 -0.68 0.61
N SER A 247 7.82 -1.84 0.20
CA SER A 247 8.56 -2.03 -1.05
C SER A 247 8.59 -3.48 -1.46
N ASP A 248 8.91 -3.74 -2.73
CA ASP A 248 9.04 -5.09 -3.28
C ASP A 248 10.32 -5.76 -2.78
N GLU A 249 11.42 -4.99 -2.70
CA GLU A 249 12.69 -5.47 -2.15
C GLU A 249 12.87 -5.10 -0.67
N PRO A 250 13.69 -5.86 0.07
CA PRO A 250 14.05 -5.56 1.46
C PRO A 250 14.63 -4.17 1.66
N VAL A 251 14.43 -3.60 2.86
CA VAL A 251 15.19 -2.44 3.33
C VAL A 251 16.67 -2.78 3.32
N GLN A 252 17.51 -1.91 2.77
CA GLN A 252 18.94 -2.14 2.67
C GLN A 252 19.70 -1.26 3.67
N ILE A 253 20.40 -1.88 4.62
CA ILE A 253 21.27 -1.17 5.56
C ILE A 253 22.66 -1.81 5.52
N ILE A 254 23.54 -1.29 4.67
CA ILE A 254 24.76 -2.00 4.27
C ILE A 254 26.02 -1.13 4.47
N ASN A 255 27.10 -1.70 5.00
CA ASN A 255 28.42 -1.06 5.08
C ASN A 255 28.47 0.26 5.88
N ASN A 256 27.60 0.45 6.89
CA ASN A 256 27.69 1.57 7.83
C ASN A 256 28.55 1.14 9.04
N THR A 257 29.87 1.20 8.88
CA THR A 257 30.86 0.52 9.76
C THR A 257 30.80 0.88 11.24
N VAL A 258 30.22 2.03 11.61
CA VAL A 258 30.07 2.46 13.02
C VAL A 258 28.63 2.30 13.54
N MET A 259 27.68 1.97 12.67
CA MET A 259 26.25 1.85 12.99
C MET A 259 25.98 0.60 13.83
N LYS A 260 25.23 0.77 14.92
CA LYS A 260 24.74 -0.35 15.72
C LYS A 260 23.22 -0.42 15.62
N LEU A 261 22.70 -1.34 14.82
CA LEU A 261 21.25 -1.56 14.75
C LEU A 261 20.74 -2.20 16.05
N LEU A 262 19.86 -1.48 16.73
CA LEU A 262 19.16 -1.92 17.93
C LEU A 262 17.95 -2.78 17.54
N GLU A 263 17.51 -3.63 18.46
CA GLU A 263 16.38 -4.53 18.21
C GLU A 263 15.08 -3.76 17.92
N GLU A 264 14.87 -2.64 18.60
CA GLU A 264 13.75 -1.74 18.36
C GLU A 264 13.79 -1.12 16.95
N GLU A 265 14.98 -0.70 16.47
CA GLU A 265 15.15 -0.18 15.10
C GLU A 265 14.84 -1.26 14.06
N CYS A 266 15.35 -2.48 14.27
CA CYS A 266 15.10 -3.61 13.38
C CYS A 266 13.63 -4.01 13.36
N THR A 267 12.95 -3.96 14.51
CA THR A 267 11.54 -4.29 14.63
C THR A 267 10.68 -3.23 13.92
N ALA A 268 11.00 -1.95 14.10
CA ALA A 268 10.26 -0.85 13.49
C ALA A 268 10.38 -0.86 11.95
N LEU A 269 11.61 -0.94 11.43
CA LEU A 269 11.86 -0.97 9.98
C LEU A 269 11.42 -2.29 9.34
N GLY A 270 11.52 -3.39 10.09
CA GLY A 270 11.26 -4.74 9.63
C GLY A 270 9.82 -5.20 9.88
N ARG A 271 8.89 -4.27 10.17
CA ARG A 271 7.50 -4.61 10.48
C ARG A 271 6.73 -5.09 9.25
N SER A 272 6.92 -4.40 8.13
CA SER A 272 6.13 -4.59 6.90
C SER A 272 6.92 -5.21 5.75
N VAL A 273 8.24 -5.05 5.73
CA VAL A 273 9.15 -5.62 4.73
C VAL A 273 10.40 -6.14 5.42
N ASP A 274 11.09 -7.11 4.80
CA ASP A 274 12.33 -7.65 5.35
C ASP A 274 13.47 -6.60 5.36
N ILE A 275 14.49 -6.84 6.20
CA ILE A 275 15.71 -6.02 6.25
C ILE A 275 16.91 -6.86 5.80
N SER A 276 17.61 -6.38 4.78
CA SER A 276 18.95 -6.84 4.41
C SER A 276 19.99 -5.93 5.08
N SER A 277 20.68 -6.45 6.10
CA SER A 277 21.72 -5.70 6.81
C SER A 277 23.05 -6.45 6.89
N ALA A 278 24.13 -5.80 6.45
CA ALA A 278 25.47 -6.39 6.39
C ALA A 278 26.55 -5.30 6.52
N GLY A 279 27.75 -5.67 6.98
CA GLY A 279 28.88 -4.72 7.07
C GLY A 279 28.70 -3.56 8.07
N ASN A 280 27.67 -3.61 8.93
CA ASN A 280 27.50 -2.65 10.03
C ASN A 280 28.20 -3.16 11.31
N ARG A 281 28.42 -2.27 12.30
CA ARG A 281 28.98 -2.69 13.60
C ARG A 281 28.08 -3.68 14.35
N LYS A 282 26.76 -3.55 14.17
CA LYS A 282 25.75 -4.53 14.57
C LYS A 282 24.66 -4.55 13.51
N ASN A 283 24.40 -5.73 12.93
CA ASN A 283 23.31 -5.95 11.98
C ASN A 283 22.02 -6.32 12.71
N CYS A 284 20.88 -6.27 12.01
CA CYS A 284 19.65 -6.84 12.53
C CYS A 284 19.78 -8.36 12.66
N PRO A 285 19.20 -8.96 13.70
CA PRO A 285 19.05 -10.41 13.74
C PRO A 285 18.19 -10.80 12.52
N GLY A 286 18.68 -11.72 11.69
CA GLY A 286 17.86 -12.24 10.60
C GLY A 286 16.57 -12.82 11.17
N ARG A 287 15.44 -12.66 10.48
CA ARG A 287 14.19 -13.31 10.88
C ARG A 287 14.43 -14.83 10.94
N SER A 288 14.52 -15.40 12.13
CA SER A 288 14.31 -16.84 12.27
C SER A 288 12.91 -17.10 11.76
N LYS A 289 12.76 -17.87 10.68
CA LYS A 289 11.46 -18.42 10.29
C LYS A 289 10.92 -19.14 11.52
N MET A 290 10.00 -18.52 12.25
CA MET A 290 9.20 -19.25 13.21
C MET A 290 8.43 -20.24 12.35
N GLY A 291 8.79 -21.51 12.46
CA GLY A 291 8.16 -22.57 11.70
C GLY A 291 6.65 -22.45 11.87
N SER A 292 5.94 -22.40 10.76
CA SER A 292 4.54 -22.78 10.75
C SER A 292 4.49 -24.23 11.22
N GLU A 293 4.25 -24.44 12.52
CA GLU A 293 3.78 -25.73 13.01
C GLU A 293 2.44 -25.99 12.32
N LEU A 294 2.51 -26.75 11.23
CA LEU A 294 1.37 -27.42 10.63
C LEU A 294 0.82 -28.37 11.70
N PHE A 295 -0.21 -27.92 12.41
CA PHE A 295 -1.11 -28.83 13.10
C PHE A 295 -2.00 -29.50 12.05
N ASP A 296 -1.62 -30.72 11.68
CA ASP A 296 -2.50 -31.65 11.00
C ASP A 296 -3.60 -32.07 11.98
N VAL A 297 -4.82 -31.60 11.77
CA VAL A 297 -6.02 -32.12 12.43
C VAL A 297 -7.08 -32.37 11.37
N SER A 298 -7.02 -33.58 10.81
CA SER A 298 -8.18 -34.24 10.23
C SER A 298 -9.32 -34.33 11.27
N GLN A 299 -10.55 -34.13 10.79
CA GLN A 299 -11.83 -34.29 11.48
C GLN A 299 -12.23 -33.14 12.39
N TYR A 300 -13.14 -32.28 11.94
CA TYR A 300 -14.54 -32.22 12.41
C TYR A 300 -15.33 -31.34 11.42
N GLY A 301 -16.40 -31.88 10.85
CA GLY A 301 -17.30 -31.13 9.99
C GLY A 301 -18.31 -30.33 10.81
N THR A 302 -18.49 -29.05 10.47
CA THR A 302 -19.75 -28.34 10.73
C THR A 302 -19.88 -27.09 9.85
N THR A 303 -20.89 -27.13 8.98
CA THR A 303 -21.70 -26.01 8.44
C THR A 303 -21.03 -24.67 8.14
N MET A 304 -20.63 -24.54 6.87
CA MET A 304 -20.26 -23.30 6.17
C MET A 304 -21.53 -22.45 5.92
N LEU A 305 -21.61 -21.24 6.47
CA LEU A 305 -22.65 -20.27 6.15
C LEU A 305 -22.33 -19.61 4.81
N CYS A 306 -23.27 -19.74 3.87
CA CYS A 306 -23.16 -19.31 2.48
C CYS A 306 -23.05 -17.79 2.33
N SER A 307 -22.04 -17.33 1.57
CA SER A 307 -22.00 -15.98 1.00
C SER A 307 -23.07 -15.84 -0.09
N VAL A 308 -23.89 -14.80 0.01
CA VAL A 308 -24.85 -14.37 -1.02
C VAL A 308 -24.32 -13.05 -1.57
N VAL A 309 -24.20 -12.93 -2.89
CA VAL A 309 -24.13 -11.61 -3.54
C VAL A 309 -25.53 -11.01 -3.49
N MET A 310 -25.82 -10.29 -2.41
CA MET A 310 -27.12 -9.66 -2.22
C MET A 310 -27.01 -8.19 -2.61
N CYS A 311 -27.56 -7.83 -3.77
CA CYS A 311 -27.76 -6.44 -4.16
C CYS A 311 -29.01 -5.96 -3.42
N THR A 312 -28.84 -5.24 -2.31
CA THR A 312 -29.97 -4.60 -1.62
C THR A 312 -30.20 -3.23 -2.22
N ARG A 313 -31.48 -2.88 -2.42
CA ARG A 313 -31.93 -1.53 -2.76
C ARG A 313 -32.63 -1.01 -1.51
N PHE A 314 -31.99 -0.12 -0.76
CA PHE A 314 -32.70 0.58 0.33
C PHE A 314 -33.64 1.60 -0.30
N LEU A 315 -34.92 1.24 -0.39
CA LEU A 315 -36.00 2.20 -0.63
C LEU A 315 -36.14 3.04 0.65
N TYR A 316 -35.41 4.15 0.73
CA TYR A 316 -35.81 5.23 1.62
C TYR A 316 -37.05 5.89 1.00
N SER A 317 -38.23 5.52 1.49
CA SER A 317 -39.40 6.40 1.40
C SER A 317 -39.27 7.50 2.44
N PRO A 318 -39.69 8.74 2.13
CA PRO A 318 -39.42 9.95 2.90
C PRO A 318 -40.01 9.93 4.33
#